data_AF-A0A849W800-F1
#
_entry.id   AF-A0A849W800-F1
#
_cell.length_a   1.000
_cell.length_b   1.000
_cell.length_c   1.000
_cell.angle_alpha   90.00
_cell.angle_beta   90.00
_cell.angle_gamma   90.00
#
_symmetry.space_group_name_H-M   'P 1'
#
loop_
_entity.id
_entity.type
_entity.pdbx_description
1 polymer ?
#
loop_
_entity_poly.entity_id
_entity_poly.type
_entity_poly.pdbx_seq_one_letter_code
_entity_poly.pdbx_strand_id
1 'polypeptide(L)'
;MLRLLRWAMVQRQHLLVFGDPGTAKTAVCDRVYEGIYDAEKFHIELAMFMGDDAVFGPYDIRKMKEDGILEHRTEGMLPEADLARLGEFLDGSMPLLRSLLSSLNERRLRRGTQIVDMPLVTVFCDTNKHPGEFLKKNSYAWAVLDRLLFITEVKYLETDDELFRMVRSFQNCQGVDVKDRIPLDLIHNLSELVVAPPTLIRDELIMIKYAQAAREYRERRREAIKSNDWKVILPEVSDRRIAIASQMLEVSAVLDGRLYVEPSDLLNVADALGSTPEEHDLWREIAEGKIEEIHAEKMQQLDHAQKVAINSIMEQADRVDLHGDVKLAVGDLKVLQQSLGDVVPENDDVAEFKERAATKVSEMIEQLRQRALAEAGLHS
;
A
#
# COMPACT_ATOMS: atom_id res chain seq x y z
N MET A 1 -16.04 3.08 0.77
CA MET A 1 -15.85 3.55 2.16
C MET A 1 -15.21 2.50 3.08
N LEU A 2 -15.86 1.38 3.43
CA LEU A 2 -15.32 0.40 4.41
C LEU A 2 -13.89 -0.06 4.12
N ARG A 3 -13.58 -0.36 2.86
CA ARG A 3 -12.22 -0.72 2.40
C ARG A 3 -11.18 0.36 2.75
N LEU A 4 -11.50 1.62 2.46
CA LEU A 4 -10.61 2.75 2.72
C LEU A 4 -10.38 2.98 4.21
N LEU A 5 -11.42 2.80 5.04
CA LEU A 5 -11.26 2.90 6.49
C LEU A 5 -10.33 1.80 7.04
N ARG A 6 -10.43 0.56 6.52
CA ARG A 6 -9.49 -0.51 6.87
C ARG A 6 -8.05 -0.16 6.48
N TRP A 7 -7.84 0.32 5.25
CA TRP A 7 -6.52 0.76 4.78
C TRP A 7 -5.97 1.92 5.62
N ALA A 8 -6.80 2.91 5.93
CA ALA A 8 -6.45 4.03 6.79
C ALA A 8 -6.00 3.58 8.18
N MET A 9 -6.67 2.61 8.79
CA MET A 9 -6.27 2.07 10.10
C MET A 9 -4.92 1.34 10.03
N VAL A 10 -4.75 0.42 9.08
CA VAL A 10 -3.51 -0.35 8.94
C VAL A 10 -2.31 0.56 8.67
N GLN A 11 -2.46 1.54 7.78
CA GLN A 11 -1.38 2.46 7.42
C GLN A 11 -1.19 3.62 8.41
N ARG A 12 -2.03 3.69 9.47
CA ARG A 12 -2.14 4.83 10.38
C ARG A 12 -2.25 6.16 9.63
N GLN A 13 -3.20 6.22 8.72
CA GLN A 13 -3.54 7.40 7.93
C GLN A 13 -4.99 7.82 8.19
N HIS A 14 -5.35 9.00 7.70
CA HIS A 14 -6.65 9.61 7.93
C HIS A 14 -7.49 9.65 6.66
N LEU A 15 -8.80 9.80 6.86
CA LEU A 15 -9.82 9.60 5.84
C LEU A 15 -10.85 10.74 5.93
N LEU A 16 -11.20 11.33 4.80
CA LEU A 16 -12.32 12.25 4.65
C LEU A 16 -13.41 11.62 3.78
N VAL A 17 -14.61 11.51 4.34
CA VAL A 17 -15.80 11.10 3.60
C VAL A 17 -16.71 12.31 3.44
N PHE A 18 -17.00 12.68 2.21
CA PHE A 18 -17.97 13.74 1.92
C PHE A 18 -19.12 13.22 1.07
N GLY A 19 -20.22 13.96 1.03
CA GLY A 19 -21.40 13.59 0.27
C GLY A 19 -22.67 14.14 0.91
N ASP A 20 -23.82 13.76 0.39
CA ASP A 20 -25.08 14.29 0.88
C ASP A 20 -25.41 13.86 2.33
N PRO A 21 -26.24 14.62 3.06
CA PRO A 21 -26.76 14.22 4.37
C PRO A 21 -27.53 12.89 4.29
N GLY A 22 -27.54 12.10 5.36
CA GLY A 22 -28.34 10.86 5.40
C GLY A 22 -27.75 9.66 4.64
N THR A 23 -26.52 9.76 4.14
CA THR A 23 -25.78 8.69 3.44
C THR A 23 -25.07 7.69 4.39
N ALA A 24 -25.49 7.64 5.66
CA ALA A 24 -24.97 6.73 6.69
C ALA A 24 -23.44 6.80 6.96
N LYS A 25 -22.77 7.90 6.60
CA LYS A 25 -21.31 8.14 6.84
C LYS A 25 -20.93 7.89 8.30
N THR A 26 -21.63 8.55 9.22
CA THR A 26 -21.43 8.45 10.67
C THR A 26 -21.71 7.03 11.17
N ALA A 27 -22.83 6.44 10.77
CA ALA A 27 -23.23 5.10 11.18
C ALA A 27 -22.20 4.03 10.79
N VAL A 28 -21.54 4.16 9.63
CA VAL A 28 -20.47 3.23 9.23
C VAL A 28 -19.22 3.41 10.08
N CYS A 29 -18.81 4.65 10.37
CA CYS A 29 -17.67 4.90 11.27
C CYS A 29 -17.94 4.31 12.66
N ASP A 30 -19.09 4.64 13.25
CA ASP A 30 -19.47 4.19 14.59
C ASP A 30 -19.49 2.65 14.63
N ARG A 31 -20.06 2.01 13.61
CA ARG A 31 -20.10 0.55 13.51
C ARG A 31 -18.71 -0.10 13.46
N VAL A 32 -17.78 0.49 12.72
CA VAL A 32 -16.41 -0.03 12.64
C VAL A 32 -15.68 0.18 13.96
N TYR A 33 -15.83 1.35 14.58
CA TYR A 33 -15.19 1.65 15.86
C TYR A 33 -15.79 0.79 16.99
N GLU A 34 -17.10 0.51 17.02
CA GLU A 34 -17.73 -0.43 17.96
C GLU A 34 -17.15 -1.85 17.85
N GLY A 35 -16.71 -2.25 16.65
CA GLY A 35 -16.03 -3.52 16.41
C GLY A 35 -14.60 -3.59 16.90
N ILE A 36 -14.04 -2.49 17.42
CA ILE A 36 -12.68 -2.44 17.97
C ILE A 36 -12.78 -2.21 19.48
N TYR A 37 -12.22 -3.13 20.27
CA TYR A 37 -12.15 -3.02 21.73
C TYR A 37 -10.73 -2.68 22.18
N ASP A 38 -10.59 -2.28 23.45
CA ASP A 38 -9.34 -1.77 24.05
C ASP A 38 -8.76 -0.56 23.27
N ALA A 39 -9.64 0.35 22.85
CA ALA A 39 -9.28 1.58 22.15
C ALA A 39 -10.02 2.79 22.74
N GLU A 40 -9.28 3.85 23.01
CA GLU A 40 -9.83 5.15 23.39
C GLU A 40 -10.40 5.86 22.16
N LYS A 41 -11.65 6.33 22.28
CA LYS A 41 -12.42 6.88 21.17
C LYS A 41 -12.81 8.32 21.45
N PHE A 42 -12.55 9.20 20.49
CA PHE A 42 -12.93 10.61 20.55
C PHE A 42 -13.87 10.98 19.41
N HIS A 43 -14.97 11.66 19.72
CA HIS A 43 -15.96 12.07 18.73
C HIS A 43 -16.38 13.52 18.96
N ILE A 44 -16.37 14.32 17.90
CA ILE A 44 -16.87 15.70 17.92
C ILE A 44 -17.45 16.08 16.55
N GLU A 45 -18.51 16.89 16.55
CA GLU A 45 -19.01 17.60 15.37
C GLU A 45 -18.36 18.99 15.35
N LEU A 46 -17.64 19.36 14.30
CA LEU A 46 -16.98 20.67 14.21
C LEU A 46 -17.95 21.77 13.79
N ALA A 47 -17.74 22.97 14.32
CA ALA A 47 -18.54 24.15 13.97
C ALA A 47 -17.67 25.41 13.90
N MET A 48 -18.20 26.44 13.25
CA MET A 48 -17.45 27.64 12.86
C MET A 48 -16.83 28.42 14.04
N PHE A 49 -17.40 28.33 15.24
CA PHE A 49 -16.97 29.10 16.41
C PHE A 49 -16.18 28.28 17.44
N MET A 50 -15.83 27.03 17.12
CA MET A 50 -15.02 26.21 18.02
C MET A 50 -13.56 26.65 18.01
N GLY A 51 -12.99 26.73 19.22
CA GLY A 51 -11.56 26.86 19.44
C GLY A 51 -10.87 25.50 19.48
N ASP A 52 -9.55 25.53 19.59
CA ASP A 52 -8.73 24.32 19.68
C ASP A 52 -8.90 23.57 21.01
N ASP A 53 -9.41 24.26 22.03
CA ASP A 53 -9.84 23.71 23.32
C ASP A 53 -10.98 22.67 23.19
N ALA A 54 -11.84 22.81 22.17
CA ALA A 54 -12.89 21.83 21.91
C ALA A 54 -12.33 20.46 21.48
N VAL A 55 -11.11 20.43 20.94
CA VAL A 55 -10.48 19.22 20.39
C VAL A 55 -9.35 18.71 21.28
N PHE A 56 -8.52 19.61 21.82
CA PHE A 56 -7.38 19.25 22.67
C PHE A 56 -7.69 19.31 24.17
N GLY A 57 -8.86 19.82 24.52
CA GLY A 57 -9.34 20.00 25.88
C GLY A 57 -9.16 21.43 26.40
N PRO A 58 -9.89 21.82 27.46
CA PRO A 58 -9.81 23.16 28.02
C PRO A 58 -8.44 23.42 28.66
N TYR A 59 -8.00 24.67 28.64
CA TYR A 59 -6.79 25.07 29.36
C TYR A 59 -6.88 24.76 30.86
N ASP A 60 -5.76 24.34 31.45
CA ASP A 60 -5.62 24.14 32.88
C ASP A 60 -5.49 25.48 33.59
N ILE A 61 -6.61 25.96 34.13
CA ILE A 61 -6.69 27.24 34.86
C ILE A 61 -5.81 27.23 36.11
N ARG A 62 -5.56 26.07 36.75
CA ARG A 62 -4.74 26.00 37.95
C ARG A 62 -3.28 26.23 37.60
N LYS A 63 -2.73 25.46 36.65
CA LYS A 63 -1.37 25.65 36.14
C LYS A 63 -1.14 27.06 35.59
N MET A 64 -2.13 27.62 34.91
CA MET A 64 -2.04 28.99 34.40
C MET A 64 -1.95 30.03 35.52
N LYS A 65 -2.71 29.86 36.61
CA LYS A 65 -2.73 30.81 37.73
C LYS A 65 -1.54 30.67 38.67
N GLU A 66 -1.12 29.44 38.94
CA GLU A 66 -0.10 29.13 39.94
C GLU A 66 1.32 29.20 39.33
N ASP A 67 1.48 28.66 38.12
CA ASP A 67 2.79 28.50 37.47
C ASP A 67 2.99 29.42 36.26
N GLY A 68 1.93 30.09 35.80
CA GLY A 68 1.96 30.90 34.57
C GLY A 68 2.07 30.07 33.29
N ILE A 69 1.82 28.77 33.35
CA ILE A 69 1.98 27.83 32.23
C ILE A 69 0.61 27.59 31.58
N LEU A 70 0.55 27.75 30.26
CA LEU A 70 -0.65 27.53 29.46
C LEU A 70 -0.61 26.13 28.81
N GLU A 71 -1.34 25.17 29.37
CA GLU A 71 -1.44 23.80 28.85
C GLU A 71 -2.91 23.35 28.77
N HIS A 72 -3.22 22.49 27.81
CA HIS A 72 -4.52 21.83 27.68
C HIS A 72 -4.62 20.64 28.64
N ARG A 73 -5.81 20.44 29.22
CA ARG A 73 -6.17 19.18 29.90
C ARG A 73 -6.66 18.18 28.87
N THR A 74 -5.84 17.20 28.54
CA THR A 74 -6.05 16.28 27.43
C THR A 74 -6.97 15.10 27.74
N GLU A 75 -7.37 14.94 29.00
CA GLU A 75 -8.13 13.79 29.48
C GLU A 75 -9.43 13.60 28.67
N GLY A 76 -9.57 12.45 28.00
CA GLY A 76 -10.73 12.12 27.17
C GLY A 76 -10.87 12.95 25.89
N MET A 77 -9.80 13.61 25.45
CA MET A 77 -9.76 14.46 24.26
C MET A 77 -8.94 13.83 23.14
N LEU A 78 -8.89 14.47 21.96
CA LEU A 78 -8.16 13.95 20.80
C LEU A 78 -6.71 13.51 21.09
N PRO A 79 -5.92 14.19 21.94
CA PRO A 79 -4.54 13.77 22.24
C PRO A 79 -4.40 12.37 22.85
N GLU A 80 -5.44 11.86 23.51
CA GLU A 80 -5.42 10.55 24.17
C GLU A 80 -6.13 9.45 23.37
N ALA A 81 -6.80 9.82 22.27
CA ALA A 81 -7.60 8.89 21.49
C ALA A 81 -6.77 8.06 20.51
N ASP A 82 -7.07 6.76 20.43
CA ASP A 82 -6.58 5.85 19.39
C ASP A 82 -7.37 6.03 18.09
N LEU A 83 -8.69 6.17 18.21
CA LEU A 83 -9.62 6.29 17.10
C LEU A 83 -10.46 7.55 17.27
N ALA A 84 -10.43 8.44 16.29
CA ALA A 84 -11.19 9.68 16.37
C ALA A 84 -12.16 9.87 15.20
N ARG A 85 -13.28 10.53 15.47
CA ARG A 85 -14.22 11.04 14.46
C ARG A 85 -14.34 12.55 14.58
N LEU A 86 -14.11 13.24 13.46
CA LEU A 86 -14.34 14.68 13.32
C LEU A 86 -15.46 14.90 12.31
N GLY A 87 -16.70 14.95 12.81
CA GLY A 87 -17.87 15.24 12.02
C GLY A 87 -17.95 16.71 11.61
N GLU A 88 -18.68 16.96 10.53
CA GLU A 88 -18.75 18.26 9.85
C GLU A 88 -17.38 18.95 9.73
N PHE A 89 -16.38 18.19 9.30
CA PHE A 89 -14.98 18.60 9.34
C PHE A 89 -14.73 19.96 8.69
N LEU A 90 -15.38 20.25 7.56
CA LEU A 90 -15.23 21.51 6.81
C LEU A 90 -16.12 22.66 7.34
N ASP A 91 -16.81 22.46 8.45
CA ASP A 91 -17.52 23.50 9.20
C ASP A 91 -16.63 24.12 10.28
N GLY A 92 -15.53 23.45 10.64
CA GLY A 92 -14.50 23.99 11.52
C GLY A 92 -13.86 25.27 10.97
N SER A 93 -13.51 26.18 11.88
CA SER A 93 -12.78 27.39 11.52
C SER A 93 -11.38 27.07 10.97
N MET A 94 -10.86 27.89 10.05
CA MET A 94 -9.51 27.68 9.51
C MET A 94 -8.40 27.64 10.58
N PRO A 95 -8.42 28.47 11.64
CA PRO A 95 -7.49 28.33 12.76
C PRO A 95 -7.58 26.95 13.44
N LEU A 96 -8.80 26.47 13.70
CA LEU A 96 -9.02 25.15 14.29
C LEU A 96 -8.48 24.04 13.39
N LEU A 97 -8.81 24.04 12.10
CA LEU A 97 -8.32 23.01 11.16
C LEU A 97 -6.80 23.00 11.06
N ARG A 98 -6.16 24.17 11.07
CA ARG A 98 -4.68 24.25 11.03
C ARG A 98 -4.05 23.79 12.34
N SER A 99 -4.73 23.96 13.46
CA SER A 99 -4.26 23.50 14.76
C SER A 99 -4.09 21.96 14.80
N LEU A 100 -4.84 21.22 13.96
CA LEU A 100 -4.77 19.76 13.82
C LEU A 100 -3.54 19.27 13.05
N LEU A 101 -2.80 20.13 12.34
CA LEU A 101 -1.75 19.70 11.40
C LEU A 101 -0.64 18.88 12.06
N SER A 102 -0.20 19.26 13.26
CA SER A 102 0.83 18.53 14.01
C SER A 102 0.28 17.18 14.50
N SER A 103 -0.94 17.18 15.02
CA SER A 103 -1.62 16.01 15.54
C SER A 103 -1.89 14.95 14.47
N LEU A 104 -2.32 15.36 13.27
CA LEU A 104 -2.59 14.44 12.16
C LEU A 104 -1.33 13.88 11.49
N ASN A 105 -0.17 14.54 11.65
CA ASN A 105 1.03 14.16 10.89
C ASN A 105 2.16 13.62 11.75
N GLU A 106 2.51 14.34 12.82
CA GLU A 106 3.56 13.93 13.74
C GLU A 106 3.04 13.04 14.86
N ARG A 107 1.71 12.84 14.92
CA ARG A 107 1.00 12.22 16.05
C ARG A 107 1.44 12.85 17.37
N ARG A 108 1.53 14.18 17.36
CA ARG A 108 1.97 14.98 18.50
C ARG A 108 1.15 16.25 18.64
N LEU A 109 0.65 16.49 19.84
CA LEU A 109 0.21 17.81 20.26
C LEU A 109 1.45 18.64 20.59
N ARG A 110 1.56 19.82 19.98
CA ARG A 110 2.56 20.83 20.33
C ARG A 110 1.88 22.16 20.57
N ARG A 111 1.79 22.60 21.82
CA ARG A 111 1.16 23.86 22.23
C ARG A 111 2.04 24.56 23.26
N GLY A 112 2.76 25.60 22.82
CA GLY A 112 3.74 26.27 23.67
C GLY A 112 4.77 25.27 24.20
N THR A 113 4.82 25.09 25.51
CA THR A 113 5.71 24.14 26.21
C THR A 113 5.13 22.72 26.31
N GLN A 114 3.84 22.54 26.06
CA GLN A 114 3.18 21.24 26.12
C GLN A 114 3.48 20.44 24.85
N ILE A 115 4.13 19.29 25.01
CA ILE A 115 4.36 18.30 23.97
C ILE A 115 3.80 16.96 24.44
N VAL A 116 2.84 16.40 23.70
CA VAL A 116 2.20 15.11 24.03
C VAL A 116 2.22 14.23 22.78
N ASP A 117 2.85 13.06 22.87
CA ASP A 117 2.75 12.02 21.84
C ASP A 117 1.34 11.41 21.90
N MET A 118 0.71 11.25 20.73
CA MET A 118 -0.66 10.79 20.59
C MET A 118 -0.67 9.34 20.09
N PRO A 119 -1.48 8.43 20.69
CA PRO A 119 -1.55 7.04 20.26
C PRO A 119 -2.38 6.85 18.96
N LEU A 120 -3.04 7.93 18.53
CA LEU A 120 -3.90 8.04 17.37
C LEU A 120 -3.47 7.15 16.18
N VAL A 121 -4.33 6.21 15.84
CA VAL A 121 -4.25 5.33 14.66
C VAL A 121 -4.86 6.04 13.46
N THR A 122 -6.14 6.38 13.53
CA THR A 122 -6.85 7.03 12.42
C THR A 122 -7.84 8.08 12.90
N VAL A 123 -8.18 8.98 11.98
CA VAL A 123 -9.23 9.98 12.14
C VAL A 123 -10.15 9.84 10.96
N PHE A 124 -11.41 9.57 11.24
CA PHE A 124 -12.49 9.60 10.29
C PHE A 124 -13.10 11.01 10.29
N CYS A 125 -12.88 11.75 9.22
CA CYS A 125 -13.52 13.02 9.00
C CYS A 125 -14.75 12.82 8.12
N ASP A 126 -15.87 13.43 8.48
CA ASP A 126 -17.05 13.48 7.61
C ASP A 126 -17.54 14.90 7.39
N THR A 127 -18.16 15.16 6.24
CA THR A 127 -18.71 16.49 5.92
C THR A 127 -19.77 16.42 4.84
N ASN A 128 -20.67 17.40 4.83
CA ASN A 128 -21.61 17.61 3.73
C ASN A 128 -21.10 18.58 2.65
N LYS A 129 -19.92 19.21 2.85
CA LYS A 129 -19.33 20.16 1.90
C LYS A 129 -18.41 19.47 0.92
N HIS A 130 -18.48 19.85 -0.36
CA HIS A 130 -17.55 19.37 -1.37
C HIS A 130 -16.12 19.94 -1.11
N PRO A 131 -15.10 19.10 -0.84
CA PRO A 131 -13.78 19.61 -0.42
C PRO A 131 -13.08 20.42 -1.52
N GLY A 132 -13.27 20.06 -2.79
CA GLY A 132 -12.73 20.83 -3.92
C GLY A 132 -13.35 22.24 -4.05
N GLU A 133 -14.64 22.41 -3.70
CA GLU A 133 -15.28 23.73 -3.71
C GLU A 133 -14.87 24.55 -2.49
N PHE A 134 -14.73 23.88 -1.34
CA PHE A 134 -14.21 24.48 -0.13
C PHE A 134 -12.80 25.03 -0.35
N LEU A 135 -11.92 24.27 -1.03
CA LEU A 135 -10.56 24.69 -1.36
C LEU A 135 -10.50 25.92 -2.27
N LYS A 136 -11.42 26.03 -3.25
CA LYS A 136 -11.51 27.22 -4.11
C LYS A 136 -11.78 28.50 -3.31
N LYS A 137 -12.54 28.39 -2.21
CA LYS A 137 -12.84 29.50 -1.29
C LYS A 137 -11.78 29.69 -0.21
N ASN A 138 -11.12 28.60 0.22
CA ASN A 138 -10.18 28.55 1.33
C ASN A 138 -8.90 27.81 0.93
N SER A 139 -8.03 28.45 0.15
CA SER A 139 -6.80 27.82 -0.38
C SER A 139 -5.86 27.27 0.71
N TYR A 140 -5.84 27.91 1.89
CA TYR A 140 -5.04 27.46 3.04
C TYR A 140 -5.47 26.09 3.61
N ALA A 141 -6.67 25.60 3.30
CA ALA A 141 -7.15 24.29 3.73
C ALA A 141 -6.43 23.13 3.02
N TRP A 142 -5.71 23.41 1.92
CA TRP A 142 -4.96 22.40 1.18
C TRP A 142 -3.94 21.69 2.09
N ALA A 143 -3.28 22.43 2.97
CA ALA A 143 -2.31 21.87 3.91
C ALA A 143 -2.93 20.82 4.85
N VAL A 144 -4.21 20.98 5.21
CA VAL A 144 -4.95 20.08 6.09
C VAL A 144 -5.49 18.89 5.30
N LEU A 145 -6.09 19.14 4.13
CA LEU A 145 -6.62 18.06 3.29
C LEU A 145 -5.52 17.15 2.73
N ASP A 146 -4.32 17.67 2.48
CA ASP A 146 -3.17 16.84 2.13
C ASP A 146 -2.81 15.85 3.26
N ARG A 147 -3.16 16.14 4.53
CA ARG A 147 -2.98 15.21 5.67
C ARG A 147 -3.98 14.06 5.70
N LEU A 148 -5.07 14.14 4.94
CA LEU A 148 -6.09 13.10 4.83
C LEU A 148 -5.79 12.27 3.60
N LEU A 149 -5.12 11.11 3.77
CA LEU A 149 -4.68 10.30 2.64
C LEU A 149 -5.85 9.86 1.77
N PHE A 150 -6.95 9.39 2.38
CA PHE A 150 -8.11 8.96 1.62
C PHE A 150 -9.16 10.07 1.63
N ILE A 151 -9.63 10.47 0.45
CA ILE A 151 -10.76 11.38 0.31
C ILE A 151 -11.73 10.74 -0.67
N THR A 152 -12.98 10.50 -0.25
CA THR A 152 -13.96 9.78 -1.05
C THR A 152 -15.35 10.40 -0.94
N GLU A 153 -16.09 10.37 -2.05
CA GLU A 153 -17.49 10.79 -2.10
C GLU A 153 -18.41 9.59 -1.82
N VAL A 154 -19.45 9.81 -1.01
CA VAL A 154 -20.55 8.86 -0.83
C VAL A 154 -21.83 9.51 -1.35
N LYS A 155 -22.43 8.85 -2.34
CA LYS A 155 -23.70 9.23 -2.95
C LYS A 155 -24.84 8.39 -2.37
N TYR A 156 -26.07 8.80 -2.64
CA TYR A 156 -27.23 7.95 -2.39
C TYR A 156 -27.14 6.65 -3.18
N LEU A 157 -27.81 5.61 -2.67
CA LEU A 157 -27.92 4.33 -3.35
C LEU A 157 -28.65 4.53 -4.69
N GLU A 158 -28.02 4.12 -5.78
CA GLU A 158 -28.57 4.33 -7.13
C GLU A 158 -29.41 3.14 -7.60
N THR A 159 -29.20 1.95 -7.02
CA THR A 159 -29.87 0.72 -7.45
C THR A 159 -30.97 0.26 -6.49
N ASP A 160 -32.07 -0.24 -7.06
CA ASP A 160 -33.19 -0.80 -6.30
C ASP A 160 -32.77 -1.93 -5.36
N ASP A 161 -31.80 -2.75 -5.77
CA ASP A 161 -31.28 -3.87 -4.98
C ASP A 161 -30.48 -3.40 -3.75
N GLU A 162 -29.70 -2.33 -3.86
CA GLU A 162 -29.00 -1.73 -2.72
C GLU A 162 -30.00 -1.12 -1.74
N LEU A 163 -30.96 -0.36 -2.26
CA LEU A 163 -32.00 0.26 -1.44
C LEU A 163 -32.86 -0.80 -0.74
N PHE A 164 -33.26 -1.85 -1.46
CA PHE A 164 -33.99 -2.98 -0.90
C PHE A 164 -33.20 -3.66 0.23
N ARG A 165 -31.90 -3.91 0.03
CA ARG A 165 -31.03 -4.48 1.07
C ARG A 165 -30.94 -3.58 2.30
N MET A 166 -30.81 -2.27 2.12
CA MET A 166 -30.76 -1.29 3.20
C MET A 166 -32.10 -1.19 3.96
N VAL A 167 -33.23 -1.11 3.26
CA VAL A 167 -34.56 -1.05 3.89
C VAL A 167 -34.82 -2.34 4.68
N ARG A 168 -34.49 -3.49 4.09
CA ARG A 168 -34.65 -4.78 4.75
C ARG A 168 -33.71 -4.94 5.94
N SER A 169 -32.48 -4.45 5.88
CA SER A 169 -31.58 -4.49 7.04
C SER A 169 -32.10 -3.61 8.16
N PHE A 170 -32.55 -2.38 7.85
CA PHE A 170 -33.12 -1.45 8.82
C PHE A 170 -34.37 -2.03 9.51
N GLN A 171 -35.30 -2.62 8.76
CA GLN A 171 -36.51 -3.23 9.32
C GLN A 171 -36.22 -4.46 10.20
N ASN A 172 -35.15 -5.21 9.90
CA ASN A 172 -34.77 -6.41 10.64
C ASN A 172 -33.76 -6.15 11.77
N CYS A 173 -33.30 -4.91 11.97
CA CYS A 173 -32.35 -4.55 13.02
C CYS A 173 -33.02 -4.59 14.40
N GLN A 174 -33.08 -5.78 14.99
CA GLN A 174 -32.93 -5.95 16.44
C GLN A 174 -31.41 -5.86 16.69
N GLY A 175 -30.95 -4.82 17.39
CA GLY A 175 -29.53 -4.47 17.60
C GLY A 175 -28.52 -5.55 17.21
N VAL A 176 -27.87 -5.38 16.06
CA VAL A 176 -26.88 -6.36 15.60
C VAL A 176 -25.68 -6.24 16.53
N ASP A 177 -25.56 -7.17 17.47
CA ASP A 177 -24.35 -7.25 18.29
C ASP A 177 -23.15 -7.48 17.37
N VAL A 178 -22.11 -6.65 17.49
CA VAL A 178 -20.87 -6.86 16.73
C VAL A 178 -20.22 -8.10 17.36
N LYS A 179 -20.54 -9.28 16.83
CA LYS A 179 -20.08 -10.57 17.37
C LYS A 179 -18.57 -10.75 17.21
N ASP A 180 -18.03 -10.24 16.12
CA ASP A 180 -16.62 -10.38 15.76
C ASP A 180 -15.88 -9.06 16.03
N ARG A 181 -15.64 -8.76 17.31
CA ARG A 181 -14.81 -7.60 17.70
C ARG A 181 -13.34 -7.99 17.68
N ILE A 182 -12.48 -7.04 17.31
CA ILE A 182 -11.03 -7.21 17.28
C ILE A 182 -10.36 -6.28 18.30
N PRO A 183 -9.24 -6.69 18.93
CA PRO A 183 -8.48 -5.81 19.81
C PRO A 183 -7.74 -4.75 18.99
N LEU A 184 -7.52 -3.58 19.58
CA LEU A 184 -6.68 -2.54 18.97
C LEU A 184 -5.26 -3.05 18.67
N ASP A 185 -4.71 -3.90 19.53
CA ASP A 185 -3.37 -4.51 19.37
C ASP A 185 -3.21 -5.24 18.03
N LEU A 186 -4.27 -5.86 17.51
CA LEU A 186 -4.22 -6.48 16.18
C LEU A 186 -3.94 -5.45 15.09
N ILE A 187 -4.57 -4.27 15.17
CA ILE A 187 -4.34 -3.18 14.23
C ILE A 187 -2.91 -2.66 14.37
N HIS A 188 -2.41 -2.51 15.60
CA HIS A 188 -1.02 -2.13 15.83
C HIS A 188 -0.02 -3.11 15.21
N ASN A 189 -0.22 -4.42 15.40
CA ASN A 189 0.62 -5.47 14.80
C ASN A 189 0.61 -5.40 13.27
N LEU A 190 -0.56 -5.18 12.66
CA LEU A 190 -0.65 -5.00 11.20
C LEU A 190 0.04 -3.71 10.74
N SER A 191 -0.10 -2.61 11.49
CA SER A 191 0.60 -1.37 11.19
C SER A 191 2.12 -1.48 11.28
N GLU A 192 2.65 -2.27 12.20
CA GLU A 192 4.09 -2.49 12.33
C GLU A 192 4.71 -3.12 11.08
N LEU A 193 3.95 -3.95 10.35
CA LEU A 193 4.38 -4.55 9.08
C LEU A 193 4.48 -3.54 7.92
N VAL A 194 3.86 -2.37 8.04
CA VAL A 194 3.66 -1.39 6.94
C VAL A 194 4.33 -0.05 7.23
N VAL A 195 4.27 0.44 8.47
CA VAL A 195 4.62 1.83 8.81
C VAL A 195 6.13 1.99 9.08
N ALA A 196 6.88 0.90 9.31
CA ALA A 196 8.30 0.96 9.67
C ALA A 196 9.13 -0.27 9.24
N PRO A 197 10.39 -0.06 8.80
CA PRO A 197 10.77 0.35 7.43
C PRO A 197 10.13 -0.54 6.34
N PRO A 198 10.17 -0.18 5.04
CA PRO A 198 9.63 -1.02 3.98
C PRO A 198 10.35 -2.37 3.98
N THR A 199 9.71 -3.39 4.50
CA THR A 199 10.27 -4.74 4.65
C THR A 199 9.68 -5.72 3.65
N LEU A 200 8.50 -5.41 3.11
CA LEU A 200 7.77 -6.30 2.22
C LEU A 200 8.08 -6.03 0.75
N ILE A 201 8.51 -4.81 0.42
CA ILE A 201 9.00 -4.45 -0.91
C ILE A 201 10.48 -4.87 -1.03
N ARG A 202 10.69 -6.12 -1.46
CA ARG A 202 12.05 -6.68 -1.64
C ARG A 202 12.63 -6.43 -3.03
N ASP A 203 11.76 -6.16 -3.99
CA ASP A 203 12.13 -6.00 -5.38
C ASP A 203 12.25 -4.51 -5.72
N GLU A 204 13.48 -4.05 -5.91
CA GLU A 204 13.78 -2.66 -6.28
C GLU A 204 13.11 -2.25 -7.59
N LEU A 205 12.84 -3.20 -8.50
CA LEU A 205 12.18 -2.91 -9.77
C LEU A 205 10.76 -2.39 -9.54
N ILE A 206 10.02 -2.95 -8.58
CA ILE A 206 8.67 -2.48 -8.23
C ILE A 206 8.73 -1.02 -7.76
N MET A 207 9.73 -0.66 -6.95
CA MET A 207 9.91 0.72 -6.47
C MET A 207 10.29 1.70 -7.58
N ILE A 208 11.18 1.28 -8.48
CA ILE A 208 11.59 2.10 -9.63
C ILE A 208 10.37 2.37 -10.53
N LYS A 209 9.59 1.33 -10.82
CA LYS A 209 8.40 1.42 -11.68
C LYS A 209 7.27 2.18 -11.00
N TYR A 210 7.11 2.05 -9.68
CA TYR A 210 6.22 2.90 -8.89
C TYR A 210 6.59 4.39 -9.03
N ALA A 211 7.86 4.74 -8.87
CA ALA A 211 8.31 6.12 -8.97
C ALA A 211 8.11 6.70 -10.39
N GLN A 212 8.34 5.88 -11.42
CA GLN A 212 8.05 6.24 -12.82
C GLN A 212 6.55 6.46 -13.04
N ALA A 213 5.70 5.52 -12.59
CA ALA A 213 4.25 5.63 -12.66
C ALA A 213 3.74 6.89 -11.93
N ALA A 214 4.25 7.16 -10.73
CA ALA A 214 3.86 8.32 -9.93
C ALA A 214 4.23 9.65 -10.60
N ARG A 215 5.40 9.72 -11.25
CA ARG A 215 5.81 10.88 -12.04
C ARG A 215 4.92 11.07 -13.26
N GLU A 216 4.74 10.01 -14.05
CA GLU A 216 3.91 10.02 -15.25
C GLU A 216 2.47 10.42 -14.93
N TYR A 217 1.90 9.84 -13.86
CA TYR A 217 0.58 10.17 -13.36
C TYR A 217 0.46 11.66 -13.02
N ARG A 218 1.42 12.24 -12.31
CA ARG A 218 1.41 13.67 -11.97
C ARG A 218 1.46 14.57 -13.21
N GLU A 219 2.22 14.19 -14.23
CA GLU A 219 2.33 14.93 -15.50
C GLU A 219 1.02 14.84 -16.30
N ARG A 220 0.55 13.62 -16.59
CA ARG A 220 -0.70 13.37 -17.33
C ARG A 220 -1.93 13.94 -16.62
N ARG A 221 -2.00 13.85 -15.29
CA ARG A 221 -3.09 14.44 -14.49
C ARG A 221 -3.12 15.96 -14.63
N ARG A 222 -1.96 16.63 -14.62
CA ARG A 222 -1.89 18.10 -14.80
C ARG A 222 -2.35 18.54 -16.19
N GLU A 223 -2.11 17.73 -17.21
CA GLU A 223 -2.60 17.97 -18.57
C GLU A 223 -4.11 17.73 -18.66
N ALA A 224 -4.60 16.61 -18.11
CA ALA A 224 -6.01 16.24 -18.11
C ALA A 224 -6.89 17.28 -17.39
N ILE A 225 -6.42 17.83 -16.25
CA ILE A 225 -7.14 18.90 -15.55
C ILE A 225 -7.28 20.15 -16.44
N LYS A 226 -6.28 20.46 -17.28
CA LYS A 226 -6.32 21.62 -18.18
C LYS A 226 -7.17 21.37 -19.42
N SER A 227 -7.15 20.16 -19.98
CA SER A 227 -7.83 19.84 -21.24
C SER A 227 -9.28 19.41 -21.07
N ASN A 228 -9.57 18.65 -20.01
CA ASN A 228 -10.83 17.90 -19.86
C ASN A 228 -11.71 18.40 -18.70
N ASP A 229 -11.34 19.52 -18.06
CA ASP A 229 -12.06 20.14 -16.93
C ASP A 229 -12.45 19.15 -15.82
N TRP A 230 -11.53 18.26 -15.47
CA TRP A 230 -11.75 17.27 -14.42
C TRP A 230 -12.07 17.94 -13.09
N LYS A 231 -13.14 17.47 -12.43
CA LYS A 231 -13.56 17.95 -11.11
C LYS A 231 -12.72 17.33 -9.99
N VAL A 232 -11.43 17.65 -9.99
CA VAL A 232 -10.51 17.14 -8.98
C VAL A 232 -10.73 17.80 -7.62
N ILE A 233 -10.49 17.03 -6.55
CA ILE A 233 -10.58 17.53 -5.18
C ILE A 233 -9.31 18.29 -4.81
N LEU A 234 -8.16 17.61 -4.90
CA LEU A 234 -6.87 18.21 -4.59
C LEU A 234 -6.30 18.87 -5.84
N PRO A 235 -5.73 20.08 -5.74
CA PRO A 235 -5.14 20.75 -6.90
C PRO A 235 -3.94 19.98 -7.47
N GLU A 236 -3.09 19.46 -6.59
CA GLU A 236 -1.89 18.71 -6.96
C GLU A 236 -1.65 17.55 -5.99
N VAL A 237 -0.95 16.51 -6.47
CA VAL A 237 -0.51 15.37 -5.69
C VAL A 237 0.91 15.63 -5.20
N SER A 238 1.05 15.94 -3.91
CA SER A 238 2.33 16.30 -3.28
C SER A 238 3.32 15.12 -3.26
N ASP A 239 4.63 15.41 -3.14
CA ASP A 239 5.66 14.36 -2.96
C ASP A 239 5.42 13.57 -1.68
N ARG A 240 4.93 14.24 -0.64
CA ARG A 240 4.50 13.61 0.61
C ARG A 240 3.41 12.57 0.37
N ARG A 241 2.39 12.91 -0.42
CA ARG A 241 1.30 11.99 -0.74
C ARG A 241 1.79 10.78 -1.51
N ILE A 242 2.68 10.95 -2.49
CA ILE A 242 3.31 9.82 -3.22
C ILE A 242 4.12 8.95 -2.26
N ALA A 243 4.95 9.55 -1.42
CA ALA A 243 5.78 8.82 -0.47
C ALA A 243 4.95 8.00 0.54
N ILE A 244 3.82 8.54 1.00
CA ILE A 244 2.90 7.81 1.88
C ILE A 244 2.11 6.77 1.08
N ALA A 245 1.65 7.10 -0.12
CA ALA A 245 0.86 6.21 -0.97
C ALA A 245 1.63 4.95 -1.40
N SER A 246 2.98 4.97 -1.42
CA SER A 246 3.77 3.75 -1.70
C SER A 246 3.52 2.63 -0.68
N GLN A 247 3.20 2.97 0.57
CA GLN A 247 2.90 1.97 1.61
C GLN A 247 1.60 1.21 1.28
N MET A 248 0.74 1.70 0.38
CA MET A 248 -0.44 0.96 -0.08
C MET A 248 -0.07 -0.38 -0.73
N LEU A 249 1.12 -0.48 -1.32
CA LEU A 249 1.64 -1.74 -1.85
C LEU A 249 1.72 -2.80 -0.74
N GLU A 250 2.25 -2.41 0.43
CA GLU A 250 2.40 -3.28 1.59
C GLU A 250 1.05 -3.55 2.28
N VAL A 251 0.19 -2.52 2.40
CA VAL A 251 -1.17 -2.68 2.95
C VAL A 251 -1.97 -3.70 2.15
N SER A 252 -1.90 -3.62 0.82
CA SER A 252 -2.56 -4.55 -0.10
C SER A 252 -2.08 -5.98 0.14
N ALA A 253 -0.75 -6.19 0.13
CA ALA A 253 -0.16 -7.49 0.37
C ALA A 253 -0.56 -8.09 1.74
N VAL A 254 -0.42 -7.32 2.82
CA VAL A 254 -0.72 -7.78 4.19
C VAL A 254 -2.19 -8.16 4.35
N LEU A 255 -3.11 -7.36 3.80
CA LEU A 255 -4.54 -7.64 3.89
C LEU A 255 -5.00 -8.81 3.02
N ASP A 256 -4.26 -9.13 1.95
CA ASP A 256 -4.41 -10.35 1.17
C ASP A 256 -3.74 -11.58 1.82
N GLY A 257 -3.09 -11.40 2.97
CA GLY A 257 -2.38 -12.47 3.68
C GLY A 257 -0.98 -12.80 3.14
N ARG A 258 -0.40 -11.90 2.32
CA ARG A 258 0.95 -12.02 1.76
C ARG A 258 1.96 -11.21 2.59
N LEU A 259 3.17 -11.75 2.71
CA LEU A 259 4.33 -11.08 3.31
C LEU A 259 5.36 -10.65 2.25
N TYR A 260 4.89 -10.36 1.05
CA TYR A 260 5.67 -9.85 -0.08
C TYR A 260 4.75 -9.09 -1.03
N VAL A 261 5.28 -8.04 -1.64
CA VAL A 261 4.56 -7.21 -2.62
C VAL A 261 4.66 -7.82 -4.01
N GLU A 262 3.53 -7.83 -4.72
CA GLU A 262 3.42 -8.23 -6.12
C GLU A 262 3.23 -7.00 -7.02
N PRO A 263 3.58 -7.08 -8.31
CA PRO A 263 3.35 -5.98 -9.24
C PRO A 263 1.88 -5.51 -9.28
N SER A 264 0.93 -6.43 -9.15
CA SER A 264 -0.52 -6.15 -9.11
C SER A 264 -0.94 -5.19 -8.01
N ASP A 265 -0.18 -5.10 -6.90
CA ASP A 265 -0.46 -4.20 -5.79
C ASP A 265 -0.39 -2.72 -6.21
N LEU A 266 0.33 -2.40 -7.30
CA LEU A 266 0.37 -1.06 -7.89
C LEU A 266 -1.03 -0.49 -8.16
N LEU A 267 -2.00 -1.34 -8.53
CA LEU A 267 -3.37 -0.91 -8.85
C LEU A 267 -4.09 -0.30 -7.65
N ASN A 268 -3.78 -0.75 -6.43
CA ASN A 268 -4.45 -0.33 -5.21
C ASN A 268 -3.99 1.05 -4.70
N VAL A 269 -2.95 1.63 -5.32
CA VAL A 269 -2.44 2.96 -4.96
C VAL A 269 -3.35 4.10 -5.45
N ALA A 270 -4.23 3.83 -6.43
CA ALA A 270 -5.16 4.82 -7.00
C ALA A 270 -5.95 5.60 -5.94
N ASP A 271 -6.50 4.88 -4.95
CA ASP A 271 -7.35 5.41 -3.88
C ASP A 271 -6.60 6.37 -2.93
N ALA A 272 -5.27 6.29 -2.86
CA ALA A 272 -4.42 7.15 -2.04
C ALA A 272 -3.95 8.41 -2.79
N LEU A 273 -3.79 8.32 -4.11
CA LEU A 273 -3.32 9.42 -4.95
C LEU A 273 -4.45 10.35 -5.41
N GLY A 274 -5.59 9.78 -5.78
CA GLY A 274 -6.74 10.49 -6.34
C GLY A 274 -8.05 10.06 -5.71
N SER A 275 -9.08 10.85 -5.93
CA SER A 275 -10.39 10.68 -5.30
C SER A 275 -11.52 10.47 -6.30
N THR A 276 -11.34 10.89 -7.56
CA THR A 276 -12.37 10.75 -8.58
C THR A 276 -12.18 9.48 -9.42
N PRO A 277 -13.24 8.95 -10.04
CA PRO A 277 -13.14 7.81 -10.95
C PRO A 277 -12.14 8.04 -12.09
N GLU A 278 -12.10 9.23 -12.66
CA GLU A 278 -11.18 9.59 -13.75
C GLU A 278 -9.71 9.56 -13.28
N GLU A 279 -9.45 10.01 -12.05
CA GLU A 279 -8.13 9.93 -11.44
C GLU A 279 -7.72 8.48 -11.18
N HIS A 280 -8.67 7.61 -10.81
CA HIS A 280 -8.42 6.19 -10.57
C HIS A 280 -8.14 5.45 -11.86
N ASP A 281 -8.93 5.70 -12.90
CA ASP A 281 -8.77 5.06 -14.21
C ASP A 281 -7.44 5.45 -14.85
N LEU A 282 -7.03 6.72 -14.76
CA LEU A 282 -5.71 7.17 -15.21
C LEU A 282 -4.57 6.47 -14.49
N TRP A 283 -4.68 6.29 -13.17
CA TRP A 283 -3.65 5.56 -12.42
C TRP A 283 -3.59 4.09 -12.83
N ARG A 284 -4.74 3.43 -12.96
CA ARG A 284 -4.81 2.01 -13.36
C ARG A 284 -4.20 1.78 -14.73
N GLU A 285 -4.51 2.62 -15.71
CA GLU A 285 -3.90 2.54 -17.06
C GLU A 285 -2.37 2.59 -17.00
N ILE A 286 -1.81 3.56 -16.26
CA ILE A 286 -0.35 3.72 -16.11
C ILE A 286 0.24 2.52 -15.35
N ALA A 287 -0.42 2.10 -14.27
CA ALA A 287 0.02 1.00 -13.43
C ALA A 287 0.04 -0.33 -14.21
N GLU A 288 -0.99 -0.60 -15.02
CA GLU A 288 -1.06 -1.80 -15.90
C GLU A 288 0.12 -1.84 -16.86
N GLY A 289 0.43 -0.73 -17.54
CA GLY A 289 1.62 -0.65 -18.40
C GLY A 289 2.93 -0.92 -17.65
N LYS A 290 3.06 -0.40 -16.42
CA LYS A 290 4.25 -0.67 -15.59
C LYS A 290 4.32 -2.10 -15.07
N ILE A 291 3.18 -2.73 -14.80
CA ILE A 291 3.12 -4.16 -14.43
C ILE A 291 3.62 -5.03 -15.58
N GLU A 292 3.17 -4.76 -16.81
CA GLU A 292 3.65 -5.46 -18.00
C GLU A 292 5.15 -5.30 -18.20
N GLU A 293 5.69 -4.08 -18.03
CA GLU A 293 7.13 -3.83 -18.07
C GLU A 293 7.90 -4.63 -17.00
N ILE A 294 7.38 -4.71 -15.77
CA ILE A 294 7.99 -5.52 -14.69
C ILE A 294 8.04 -7.00 -15.08
N HIS A 295 6.93 -7.53 -15.60
CA HIS A 295 6.87 -8.93 -16.01
C HIS A 295 7.84 -9.23 -17.17
N ALA A 296 7.93 -8.34 -18.16
CA ALA A 296 8.85 -8.47 -19.28
C ALA A 296 10.32 -8.46 -18.83
N GLU A 297 10.70 -7.53 -17.94
CA GLU A 297 12.07 -7.45 -17.41
C GLU A 297 12.42 -8.66 -16.55
N LYS A 298 11.48 -9.15 -15.72
CA LYS A 298 11.69 -10.38 -14.92
C LYS A 298 11.88 -11.61 -15.80
N MET A 299 11.09 -11.74 -16.87
CA MET A 299 11.27 -12.83 -17.85
C MET A 299 12.64 -12.76 -18.53
N GLN A 300 13.11 -11.58 -18.90
CA GLN A 300 14.45 -11.42 -19.50
C GLN A 300 15.57 -11.77 -18.51
N GLN A 301 15.44 -11.40 -17.23
CA GLN A 301 16.40 -11.76 -16.19
C GLN A 301 16.45 -13.28 -15.95
N LEU A 302 15.30 -13.94 -15.93
CA LEU A 302 15.20 -15.40 -15.81
C LEU A 302 15.84 -16.10 -17.01
N ASP A 303 15.52 -15.67 -18.24
CA ASP A 303 16.12 -16.15 -19.48
C ASP A 303 17.65 -16.02 -19.45
N HIS A 304 18.15 -14.85 -19.04
CA HIS A 304 19.59 -14.62 -18.91
C HIS A 304 20.22 -15.52 -17.84
N ALA A 305 19.60 -15.68 -16.67
CA ALA A 305 20.10 -16.52 -15.59
C ALA A 305 20.15 -18.01 -16.01
N GLN A 306 19.13 -18.51 -16.71
CA GLN A 306 19.10 -19.86 -17.25
C GLN A 306 20.22 -20.07 -18.29
N LYS A 307 20.42 -19.11 -19.20
CA LYS A 307 21.52 -19.16 -20.19
C LYS A 307 22.90 -19.14 -19.52
N VAL A 308 23.11 -18.34 -18.47
CA VAL A 308 24.37 -18.30 -17.71
C VAL A 308 24.60 -19.62 -16.96
N ALA A 309 23.57 -20.19 -16.34
CA ALA A 309 23.67 -21.50 -15.68
C ALA A 309 24.06 -22.61 -16.66
N ILE A 310 23.41 -22.65 -17.83
CA ILE A 310 23.74 -23.62 -18.89
C ILE A 310 25.17 -23.40 -19.40
N ASN A 311 25.60 -22.16 -19.64
CA ASN A 311 26.98 -21.86 -20.04
C ASN A 311 28.00 -22.29 -19.00
N SER A 312 27.71 -22.12 -17.70
CA SER A 312 28.60 -22.60 -16.63
C SER A 312 28.73 -24.12 -16.65
N ILE A 313 27.65 -24.85 -16.90
CA ILE A 313 27.68 -26.31 -17.07
C ILE A 313 28.52 -26.69 -18.30
N MET A 314 28.39 -25.95 -19.41
CA MET A 314 29.21 -26.18 -20.61
C MET A 314 30.70 -25.92 -20.37
N GLU A 315 31.06 -24.85 -19.66
CA GLU A 315 32.45 -24.58 -19.30
C GLU A 315 33.02 -25.65 -18.36
N GLN A 316 32.22 -26.16 -17.42
CA GLN A 316 32.63 -27.27 -16.56
C GLN A 316 32.83 -28.54 -17.38
N ALA A 317 31.94 -28.82 -18.34
CA ALA A 317 32.11 -29.94 -19.27
C ALA A 317 33.41 -29.82 -20.06
N ASP A 318 33.73 -28.64 -20.60
CA ASP A 318 34.97 -28.39 -21.35
C ASP A 318 36.25 -28.54 -20.51
N ARG A 319 36.15 -28.45 -19.17
CA ARG A 319 37.28 -28.67 -18.24
C ARG A 319 37.43 -30.13 -17.82
N VAL A 320 36.49 -31.00 -18.15
CA VAL A 320 36.61 -32.44 -17.83
C VAL A 320 37.76 -33.01 -18.66
N ASP A 321 38.78 -33.52 -17.96
CA ASP A 321 39.90 -34.18 -18.61
C ASP A 321 39.46 -35.56 -19.15
N LEU A 322 39.06 -35.58 -20.42
CA LEU A 322 38.69 -36.80 -21.15
C LEU A 322 39.88 -37.74 -21.37
N HIS A 323 41.10 -37.32 -21.06
CA HIS A 323 42.34 -38.09 -21.20
C HIS A 323 42.89 -38.64 -19.87
N GLY A 324 42.32 -38.18 -18.74
CA GLY A 324 42.62 -38.64 -17.38
C GLY A 324 41.91 -39.94 -16.95
N ASP A 325 41.63 -40.08 -15.65
CA ASP A 325 40.95 -41.25 -15.06
C ASP A 325 39.49 -41.34 -15.50
N VAL A 326 39.17 -42.41 -16.22
CA VAL A 326 37.84 -42.67 -16.82
C VAL A 326 36.72 -42.69 -15.76
N LYS A 327 36.98 -43.18 -14.54
CA LYS A 327 35.94 -43.21 -13.49
C LYS A 327 35.59 -41.82 -12.98
N LEU A 328 36.59 -40.95 -12.84
CA LEU A 328 36.40 -39.56 -12.43
C LEU A 328 35.65 -38.77 -13.51
N ALA A 329 36.09 -38.87 -14.77
CA ALA A 329 35.46 -38.18 -15.90
C ALA A 329 33.99 -38.60 -16.12
N VAL A 330 33.66 -39.89 -15.96
CA VAL A 330 32.27 -40.39 -16.02
C VAL A 330 31.43 -39.88 -14.85
N GLY A 331 32.01 -39.79 -13.65
CA GLY A 331 31.35 -39.21 -12.48
C GLY A 331 30.97 -37.75 -12.71
N ASP A 332 31.94 -36.95 -13.16
CA ASP A 332 31.78 -35.51 -13.40
C ASP A 332 30.73 -35.23 -14.50
N LEU A 333 30.81 -35.94 -15.63
CA LEU A 333 29.82 -35.78 -16.72
C LEU A 333 28.42 -36.23 -16.33
N LYS A 334 28.28 -37.25 -15.47
CA LYS A 334 26.97 -37.69 -14.97
C LYS A 334 26.33 -36.64 -14.05
N VAL A 335 27.13 -35.98 -13.22
CA VAL A 335 26.68 -34.84 -12.39
C VAL A 335 26.27 -33.65 -13.25
N LEU A 336 27.03 -33.36 -14.32
CA LEU A 336 26.69 -32.30 -15.27
C LEU A 336 25.40 -32.63 -16.05
N GLN A 337 25.23 -33.87 -16.49
CA GLN A 337 24.01 -34.33 -17.16
C GLN A 337 22.77 -34.22 -16.26
N GLN A 338 22.91 -34.56 -14.99
CA GLN A 338 21.83 -34.42 -14.01
C GLN A 338 21.49 -32.94 -13.76
N SER A 339 22.51 -32.11 -13.55
CA SER A 339 22.35 -30.65 -13.39
C SER A 339 21.67 -29.99 -14.60
N LEU A 340 21.98 -30.45 -15.82
CA LEU A 340 21.34 -29.98 -17.05
C LEU A 340 19.89 -30.45 -17.16
N GLY A 341 19.60 -31.66 -16.68
CA GLY A 341 18.26 -32.24 -16.59
C GLY A 341 17.33 -31.41 -15.71
N ASP A 342 17.84 -30.92 -14.58
CA ASP A 342 17.09 -30.14 -13.58
C ASP A 342 16.70 -28.72 -14.06
N VAL A 343 17.34 -28.19 -15.11
CA VAL A 343 16.96 -26.90 -15.71
C VAL A 343 15.70 -27.09 -16.57
N VAL A 344 14.54 -26.60 -16.12
CA VAL A 344 13.32 -26.58 -16.94
C VAL A 344 13.32 -25.29 -17.78
N PRO A 345 13.40 -25.36 -19.13
CA PRO A 345 13.44 -24.17 -19.97
C PRO A 345 12.10 -23.43 -19.95
N GLU A 346 12.12 -22.10 -19.81
CA GLU A 346 10.91 -21.26 -19.82
C GLU A 346 10.50 -20.81 -21.23
N ASN A 347 11.42 -20.82 -22.21
CA ASN A 347 11.16 -20.41 -23.58
C ASN A 347 11.88 -21.34 -24.59
N ASP A 348 11.51 -21.22 -25.87
CA ASP A 348 12.09 -22.02 -26.96
C ASP A 348 13.59 -21.76 -27.15
N ASP A 349 14.06 -20.53 -26.91
CA ASP A 349 15.48 -20.16 -27.03
C ASP A 349 16.35 -20.88 -25.99
N VAL A 350 15.91 -20.97 -24.73
CA VAL A 350 16.59 -21.69 -23.65
C VAL A 350 16.47 -23.19 -23.87
N ALA A 351 15.35 -23.67 -24.43
CA ALA A 351 15.19 -25.06 -24.80
C ALA A 351 16.21 -25.46 -25.87
N GLU A 352 16.39 -24.65 -26.92
CA GLU A 352 17.41 -24.88 -27.96
C GLU A 352 18.83 -24.82 -27.36
N PHE A 353 19.08 -23.87 -26.44
CA PHE A 353 20.37 -23.75 -25.76
C PHE A 353 20.68 -24.98 -24.88
N LYS A 354 19.68 -25.48 -24.14
CA LYS A 354 19.77 -26.71 -23.35
C LYS A 354 20.01 -27.92 -24.24
N GLU A 355 19.34 -28.02 -25.38
CA GLU A 355 19.50 -29.12 -26.32
C GLU A 355 20.92 -29.17 -26.90
N ARG A 356 21.48 -28.01 -27.27
CA ARG A 356 22.89 -27.91 -27.72
C ARG A 356 23.87 -28.35 -26.63
N ALA A 357 23.65 -27.92 -25.38
CA ALA A 357 24.48 -28.33 -24.25
C ALA A 357 24.34 -29.84 -23.96
N ALA A 358 23.13 -30.38 -24.02
CA ALA A 358 22.86 -31.81 -23.82
C ALA A 358 23.51 -32.68 -24.90
N THR A 359 23.47 -32.22 -26.15
CA THR A 359 24.12 -32.90 -27.28
C THR A 359 25.63 -32.96 -27.06
N LYS A 360 26.25 -31.84 -26.69
CA LYS A 360 27.69 -31.78 -26.41
C LYS A 360 28.13 -32.69 -25.25
N VAL A 361 27.39 -32.68 -24.14
CA VAL A 361 27.67 -33.58 -22.99
C VAL A 361 27.49 -35.05 -23.40
N SER A 362 26.49 -35.36 -24.23
CA SER A 362 26.26 -36.71 -24.74
C SER A 362 27.37 -37.17 -25.69
N GLU A 363 27.90 -36.29 -26.54
CA GLU A 363 29.07 -36.56 -27.38
C GLU A 363 30.32 -36.84 -26.55
N MET A 364 30.56 -36.09 -25.46
CA MET A 364 31.70 -36.34 -24.55
C MET A 364 31.57 -37.68 -23.82
N ILE A 365 30.36 -38.06 -23.41
CA ILE A 365 30.08 -39.37 -22.82
C ILE A 365 30.35 -40.49 -23.83
N GLU A 366 29.93 -40.31 -25.09
CA GLU A 366 30.17 -41.31 -26.14
C GLU A 366 31.67 -41.43 -26.48
N GLN A 367 32.41 -40.32 -26.50
CA GLN A 367 33.88 -40.34 -26.66
C GLN A 367 34.58 -41.11 -25.53
N LEU A 368 34.18 -40.89 -24.28
CA LEU A 368 34.69 -41.67 -23.14
C LEU A 368 34.31 -43.14 -23.24
N ARG A 369 33.10 -43.44 -23.69
CA ARG A 369 32.62 -44.81 -23.88
C ARG A 369 33.46 -45.55 -24.92
N GLN A 370 33.71 -44.93 -26.08
CA GLN A 370 34.58 -45.49 -27.12
C GLN A 370 36.02 -45.69 -26.62
N ARG A 371 36.54 -44.74 -25.84
CA ARG A 371 37.87 -44.87 -25.22
C ARG A 371 37.93 -46.01 -24.20
N ALA A 372 36.95 -46.12 -23.32
CA ALA A 372 36.88 -47.19 -22.32
C ALA A 372 36.77 -48.57 -22.98
N LEU A 373 36.01 -48.67 -24.09
CA LEU A 373 35.92 -49.89 -24.91
C LEU A 373 37.27 -50.23 -25.58
N ALA A 374 37.99 -49.22 -26.09
CA ALA A 374 39.32 -49.39 -26.68
C ALA A 374 40.39 -49.81 -25.64
N GLU A 375 40.41 -49.21 -24.45
CA GLU A 375 41.32 -49.59 -23.35
C GLU A 375 41.02 -51.01 -22.81
N ALA A 376 39.76 -51.46 -22.89
CA ALA A 376 39.34 -52.81 -22.51
C ALA A 376 39.51 -53.88 -23.61
N GLY A 377 39.95 -53.50 -24.82
CA GLY A 377 40.13 -54.43 -25.95
C GLY A 377 38.83 -55.01 -26.53
N LEU A 378 37.70 -54.36 -26.27
CA LEU A 378 36.38 -54.77 -26.74
C LEU A 378 35.95 -53.83 -27.87
N HIS A 379 36.29 -54.18 -29.12
CA HIS A 379 35.76 -53.46 -30.29
C HIS A 379 34.33 -53.89 -30.58
N SER A 380 33.37 -52.98 -30.42
CA SER A 380 32.06 -52.99 -31.09
C SER A 380 31.47 -51.60 -31.16
#